data_AF-A0AAW0ULP2-F1
#
_entry.id   AF-A0AAW0ULP2-F1
#
_cell.length_a   1.000
_cell.length_b   1.000
_cell.length_c   1.000
_cell.angle_alpha   90.00
_cell.angle_beta   90.00
_cell.angle_gamma   90.00
#
_symmetry.space_group_name_H-M   'P 1'
#
loop_
_entity.id
_entity.type
_entity.pdbx_description
1 polymer ?
#
loop_
_entity_poly.entity_id
_entity_poly.type
_entity_poly.pdbx_seq_one_letter_code
_entity_poly.pdbx_strand_id
1 'polypeptide(L)'
;MNKCTTMLVRASYGNVDILVPTWASVSAAISRSYLGAKFEPENFARKTSKHIEDEIDAIWKSKCAKNDRLYNASKFRLAGCEMKQDNLVLHLGLTCYKDLCGTNLSENFSLLQAKGTKDFSNKQAYMSDVLGVGLLAITSDACLVVTRRAQWTGEYPGALDRPGGHPEPSHIFLPDGSLKPDYSHLKTEEAVLQEVGVGISKAGGRGRARNK
;
A
#
# COMPACT_ATOMS: atom_id res chain seq x y z
N MET A 1 0.04 16.05 -23.60
CA MET A 1 -0.48 16.04 -22.21
C MET A 1 -0.20 14.66 -21.62
N ASN A 2 0.68 14.57 -20.62
CA ASN A 2 0.88 13.30 -19.90
C ASN A 2 -0.27 13.15 -18.90
N LYS A 3 -1.26 12.33 -19.24
CA LYS A 3 -2.36 11.99 -18.34
C LYS A 3 -1.84 10.91 -17.37
N CYS A 4 -1.63 11.28 -16.11
CA CYS A 4 -1.41 10.31 -15.05
C CYS A 4 -2.77 9.90 -14.49
N THR A 5 -3.06 8.61 -14.54
CA THR A 5 -4.34 8.04 -14.12
C THR A 5 -4.13 7.20 -12.86
N THR A 6 -4.94 7.46 -11.83
CA THR A 6 -4.93 6.67 -10.59
C THR A 6 -6.12 5.72 -10.58
N MET A 7 -5.87 4.45 -10.28
CA MET A 7 -6.89 3.43 -10.05
C MET A 7 -6.62 2.75 -8.71
N LEU A 8 -7.65 2.58 -7.89
CA LEU A 8 -7.55 1.86 -6.62
C LEU A 8 -8.00 0.41 -6.81
N VAL A 9 -7.07 -0.51 -6.62
CA VAL A 9 -7.31 -1.95 -6.68
C VAL A 9 -6.91 -2.60 -5.37
N ARG A 10 -7.61 -3.67 -5.02
CA ARG A 10 -7.22 -4.59 -3.96
C ARG A 10 -6.84 -5.91 -4.62
N ALA A 11 -5.57 -6.28 -4.49
CA ALA A 11 -5.09 -7.59 -4.92
C ALA A 11 -5.18 -8.57 -3.75
N SER A 12 -5.60 -9.79 -4.03
CA SER A 12 -5.55 -10.95 -3.14
C SER A 12 -5.09 -12.17 -3.94
N TYR A 13 -4.74 -13.28 -3.28
CA TYR A 13 -4.25 -14.48 -3.98
C TYR A 13 -5.20 -14.91 -5.11
N GLY A 14 -4.73 -14.75 -6.35
CA GLY A 14 -5.46 -15.13 -7.57
C GLY A 14 -6.58 -14.19 -8.02
N ASN A 15 -6.88 -13.11 -7.27
CA ASN A 15 -7.99 -12.20 -7.58
C ASN A 15 -7.59 -10.72 -7.46
N VAL A 16 -8.09 -9.89 -8.37
CA VAL A 16 -7.97 -8.43 -8.31
C VAL A 16 -9.37 -7.83 -8.24
N ASP A 17 -9.72 -7.28 -7.08
CA ASP A 17 -10.95 -6.53 -6.87
C ASP A 17 -10.67 -5.06 -7.21
N ILE A 18 -11.42 -4.49 -8.15
CA ILE A 18 -11.37 -3.04 -8.40
C ILE A 18 -12.23 -2.37 -7.33
N LEU A 19 -11.60 -1.63 -6.41
CA LEU A 19 -12.30 -0.96 -5.32
C LEU A 19 -12.99 0.32 -5.77
N VAL A 20 -12.39 1.02 -6.74
CA VAL A 20 -12.97 2.22 -7.36
C VAL A 20 -12.82 2.08 -8.87
N PRO A 21 -13.88 1.66 -9.59
CA PRO A 21 -13.86 1.62 -11.04
C PRO A 21 -13.85 3.05 -11.58
N THR A 22 -12.78 3.44 -12.28
CA THR A 22 -12.63 4.76 -12.91
C THR A 22 -13.52 4.96 -14.14
N TRP A 23 -14.61 4.19 -14.28
CA TRP A 23 -15.52 4.23 -15.44
C TRP A 23 -16.99 4.49 -15.06
N ALA A 24 -17.33 4.47 -13.77
CA ALA A 24 -18.67 4.81 -13.30
C ALA A 24 -18.67 6.26 -12.77
N SER A 25 -19.17 7.18 -13.61
CA SER A 25 -19.48 8.59 -13.31
C SER A 25 -18.34 9.62 -13.31
N VAL A 26 -17.06 9.22 -13.31
CA VAL A 26 -15.93 10.14 -13.57
C VAL A 26 -15.26 9.69 -14.87
N SER A 27 -15.55 10.36 -15.99
CA SER A 27 -15.02 10.01 -17.33
C SER A 27 -13.51 10.29 -17.50
N ALA A 28 -12.79 10.50 -16.40
CA ALA A 28 -11.38 10.82 -16.41
C ALA A 28 -10.71 10.26 -15.16
N ALA A 29 -9.45 9.90 -15.31
CA ALA A 29 -8.48 9.77 -14.24
C ALA A 29 -8.76 10.65 -13.01
N ILE A 30 -8.65 10.07 -11.80
CA ILE A 30 -8.60 10.87 -10.57
C ILE A 30 -7.23 11.55 -10.53
N SER A 31 -7.21 12.83 -10.88
CA SER A 31 -6.04 13.71 -10.69
C SER A 31 -5.74 13.84 -9.20
N ARG A 32 -4.48 14.13 -8.86
CA ARG A 32 -4.03 14.39 -7.49
C ARG A 32 -4.89 15.43 -6.76
N SER A 33 -5.46 16.40 -7.47
CA SER A 33 -6.36 17.43 -6.94
C SER A 33 -7.70 16.88 -6.43
N TYR A 34 -8.09 15.68 -6.85
CA TYR A 34 -9.33 15.00 -6.45
C TYR A 34 -9.07 13.81 -5.51
N LEU A 35 -7.86 13.72 -4.97
CA LEU A 35 -7.48 12.69 -4.03
C LEU A 35 -7.27 13.33 -2.67
N GLY A 36 -8.00 12.83 -1.67
CA GLY A 36 -7.83 13.15 -0.27
C GLY A 36 -7.35 11.96 0.54
N ALA A 37 -6.94 12.21 1.78
CA ALA A 37 -6.52 11.17 2.71
C ALA A 37 -6.87 11.54 4.14
N LYS A 38 -7.51 10.59 4.82
CA LYS A 38 -7.74 10.62 6.26
C LYS A 38 -6.80 9.64 6.93
N PHE A 39 -5.81 10.16 7.64
CA PHE A 39 -4.83 9.35 8.35
C PHE A 39 -5.15 9.30 9.84
N GLU A 40 -5.51 8.11 10.32
CA GLU A 40 -5.76 7.84 11.74
C GLU A 40 -5.07 6.52 12.11
N PRO A 41 -3.80 6.56 12.58
CA PRO A 41 -2.93 5.38 12.66
C PRO A 41 -3.53 4.24 13.49
N GLU A 42 -4.24 4.57 14.57
CA GLU A 42 -4.84 3.61 15.50
C GLU A 42 -6.28 3.24 15.11
N ASN A 43 -7.12 4.23 14.76
CA ASN A 43 -8.53 3.96 14.42
C ASN A 43 -8.67 3.17 13.12
N PHE A 44 -7.77 3.40 12.17
CA PHE A 44 -7.68 2.69 10.91
C PHE A 44 -6.65 1.55 10.94
N ALA A 45 -6.11 1.20 12.11
CA ALA A 45 -5.33 -0.01 12.28
C ALA A 45 -6.18 -1.28 12.08
N ARG A 46 -5.49 -2.39 11.84
CA ARG A 46 -6.08 -3.73 11.82
C ARG A 46 -6.65 -4.05 13.21
N LYS A 47 -7.82 -4.67 13.27
CA LYS A 47 -8.35 -5.24 14.53
C LYS A 47 -7.52 -6.44 14.94
N THR A 48 -7.38 -6.69 16.23
CA THR A 48 -6.59 -7.81 16.70
C THR A 48 -7.06 -8.39 18.03
N SER A 49 -6.46 -9.52 18.41
CA SER A 49 -6.61 -10.20 19.68
C SER A 49 -5.30 -10.91 20.01
N LYS A 50 -5.08 -11.27 21.28
CA LYS A 50 -3.86 -11.98 21.70
C LYS A 50 -3.55 -13.21 20.84
N HIS A 51 -4.57 -14.03 20.58
CA HIS A 51 -4.42 -15.24 19.78
C HIS A 51 -3.93 -14.95 18.35
N ILE A 52 -4.46 -13.90 17.70
CA ILE A 52 -4.03 -13.50 16.36
C ILE A 52 -2.58 -13.01 16.37
N GLU A 53 -2.20 -12.21 17.37
CA GLU A 53 -0.81 -11.76 17.51
C GLU A 53 0.17 -12.94 17.73
N ASP A 54 -0.22 -13.93 18.55
CA ASP A 54 0.58 -15.13 18.77
C ASP A 54 0.79 -15.94 17.47
N GLU A 55 -0.24 -16.02 16.62
CA GLU A 55 -0.13 -16.67 15.30
C GLU A 55 0.77 -15.89 14.34
N ILE A 56 0.62 -14.57 14.26
CA ILE A 56 1.47 -13.69 13.44
C ILE A 56 2.94 -13.82 13.88
N ASP A 57 3.19 -13.85 15.19
CA ASP A 57 4.52 -14.06 15.77
C ASP A 57 5.13 -15.40 15.37
N ALA A 58 4.34 -16.48 15.43
CA ALA A 58 4.80 -17.81 15.05
C ALA A 58 5.17 -17.88 13.56
N ILE A 59 4.32 -17.32 12.69
CA ILE A 59 4.58 -17.26 11.24
C ILE A 59 5.83 -16.43 10.96
N TRP A 60 5.99 -15.28 11.60
CA TRP A 60 7.15 -14.40 11.43
C TRP A 60 8.44 -15.08 11.86
N LYS A 61 8.47 -15.70 13.05
CA LYS A 61 9.63 -16.46 13.55
C LYS A 61 10.05 -17.55 12.56
N SER A 62 9.08 -18.31 12.03
CA SER A 62 9.33 -19.35 11.02
C SER A 62 9.92 -18.78 9.72
N LYS A 63 9.44 -17.63 9.25
CA LYS A 63 9.99 -16.95 8.06
C LYS A 63 11.41 -16.45 8.29
N CYS A 64 11.68 -15.76 9.41
CA CYS A 64 13.03 -15.28 9.75
C CYS A 64 14.03 -16.44 9.90
N ALA A 65 13.62 -17.59 10.45
CA ALA A 65 14.48 -18.76 10.53
C ALA A 65 14.91 -19.31 9.16
N LYS A 66 14.13 -19.05 8.10
CA LYS A 66 14.44 -19.47 6.72
C LYS A 66 15.18 -18.42 5.90
N ASN A 67 15.18 -17.16 6.34
CA ASN A 67 15.80 -16.04 5.64
C ASN A 67 16.23 -14.97 6.65
N ASP A 68 17.53 -14.94 6.93
CA ASP A 68 18.20 -14.03 7.87
C ASP A 68 18.21 -12.56 7.43
N ARG A 69 17.88 -12.29 6.15
CA ARG A 69 17.78 -10.92 5.61
C ARG A 69 16.40 -10.30 5.80
N LEU A 70 15.42 -11.05 6.32
CA LEU A 70 14.10 -10.51 6.58
C LEU A 70 14.12 -9.57 7.78
N TYR A 71 13.61 -8.36 7.57
CA TYR A 71 13.37 -7.38 8.62
C TYR A 71 11.92 -6.90 8.57
N ASN A 72 11.39 -6.48 9.72
CA ASN A 72 10.07 -5.87 9.77
C ASN A 72 10.19 -4.37 9.46
N ALA A 73 9.22 -3.84 8.72
CA ALA A 73 9.14 -2.42 8.38
C ALA A 73 7.70 -1.93 8.52
N SER A 74 7.53 -0.68 8.95
CA SER A 74 6.21 -0.06 9.06
C SER A 74 5.65 0.28 7.70
N LYS A 75 4.33 0.22 7.57
CA LYS A 75 3.61 0.41 6.32
C LYS A 75 2.31 1.15 6.57
N PHE A 76 1.82 1.84 5.56
CA PHE A 76 0.46 2.37 5.57
C PHE A 76 -0.53 1.24 5.34
N ARG A 77 -1.63 1.23 6.10
CA ARG A 77 -2.77 0.33 5.91
C ARG A 77 -3.87 1.06 5.17
N LEU A 78 -4.37 0.48 4.08
CA LEU A 78 -5.60 0.95 3.43
C LEU A 78 -6.81 0.35 4.14
N ALA A 79 -7.38 1.08 5.10
CA ALA A 79 -8.55 0.64 5.85
C ALA A 79 -9.83 0.68 5.02
N GLY A 80 -9.90 1.59 4.05
CA GLY A 80 -11.03 1.76 3.16
C GLY A 80 -10.87 3.03 2.33
N CYS A 81 -11.91 3.36 1.59
CA CYS A 81 -12.01 4.61 0.87
C CYS A 81 -13.47 5.01 0.74
N GLU A 82 -13.72 6.30 0.52
CA GLU A 82 -15.05 6.84 0.25
C GLU A 82 -14.99 7.88 -0.86
N MET A 83 -16.07 7.98 -1.62
CA MET A 83 -16.27 9.09 -2.57
C MET A 83 -17.02 10.20 -1.84
N LYS A 84 -16.39 11.38 -1.72
CA LYS A 84 -17.01 12.61 -1.21
C LYS A 84 -17.14 13.58 -2.37
N GLN A 85 -18.35 13.76 -2.87
CA GLN A 85 -18.60 14.50 -4.11
C GLN A 85 -17.77 13.88 -5.26
N ASP A 86 -16.81 14.63 -5.80
CA ASP A 86 -15.88 14.19 -6.85
C ASP A 86 -14.50 13.77 -6.33
N ASN A 87 -14.30 13.78 -5.01
CA ASN A 87 -13.02 13.45 -4.38
C ASN A 87 -13.02 12.02 -3.83
N LEU A 88 -11.99 11.24 -4.18
CA LEU A 88 -11.71 9.97 -3.53
C LEU A 88 -10.90 10.23 -2.26
N VAL A 89 -11.43 9.85 -1.10
CA VAL A 89 -10.73 9.97 0.18
C VAL A 89 -10.27 8.59 0.64
N LEU A 90 -8.95 8.42 0.81
CA LEU A 90 -8.35 7.20 1.32
C LEU A 90 -8.35 7.21 2.86
N HIS A 91 -8.80 6.12 3.49
CA HIS A 91 -8.72 5.95 4.95
C HIS A 91 -7.48 5.13 5.27
N LEU A 92 -6.50 5.78 5.88
CA LEU A 92 -5.15 5.24 6.07
C LEU A 92 -4.84 5.05 7.56
N GLY A 93 -4.43 3.84 7.92
CA GLY A 93 -3.89 3.50 9.24
C GLY A 93 -2.43 3.09 9.15
N LEU A 94 -1.92 2.49 10.23
CA LEU A 94 -0.60 1.87 10.24
C LEU A 94 -0.68 0.34 10.35
N THR A 95 0.30 -0.31 9.75
CA THR A 95 0.55 -1.74 9.86
C THR A 95 2.05 -2.00 9.63
N CYS A 96 2.46 -3.25 9.42
CA CYS A 96 3.84 -3.58 9.13
C CYS A 96 3.97 -4.83 8.24
N TYR A 97 5.18 -5.08 7.74
CA TYR A 97 5.47 -6.23 6.88
C TYR A 97 5.23 -7.58 7.58
N LYS A 98 5.51 -7.65 8.88
CA LYS A 98 5.20 -8.82 9.71
C LYS A 98 3.70 -9.14 9.72
N ASP A 99 2.85 -8.12 9.92
CA ASP A 99 1.40 -8.29 9.86
C ASP A 99 0.94 -8.75 8.48
N LEU A 100 1.51 -8.21 7.40
CA LEU A 100 1.22 -8.64 6.03
C LEU A 100 1.50 -10.14 5.86
N CYS A 101 2.65 -10.60 6.36
CA CYS A 101 3.05 -12.00 6.34
C CYS A 101 2.09 -12.90 7.13
N GLY A 102 1.67 -12.46 8.31
CA GLY A 102 0.83 -13.24 9.21
C GLY A 102 -0.68 -13.17 8.90
N THR A 103 -1.10 -12.27 8.00
CA THR A 103 -2.51 -12.10 7.63
C THR A 103 -2.73 -12.26 6.13
N ASN A 104 -2.44 -11.24 5.32
CA ASN A 104 -2.70 -11.24 3.86
C ASN A 104 -1.97 -12.36 3.11
N LEU A 105 -0.77 -12.74 3.58
CA LEU A 105 0.06 -13.79 2.98
C LEU A 105 0.06 -15.11 3.77
N SER A 106 -0.83 -15.22 4.76
CA SER A 106 -0.97 -16.42 5.58
C SER A 106 -1.93 -17.42 4.94
N GLU A 107 -1.72 -18.70 5.20
CA GLU A 107 -2.67 -19.77 4.86
C GLU A 107 -4.02 -19.56 5.57
N ASN A 108 -4.04 -18.86 6.71
CA ASN A 108 -5.25 -18.51 7.46
C ASN A 108 -6.03 -17.33 6.85
N PHE A 109 -5.63 -16.79 5.70
CA PHE A 109 -6.26 -15.63 5.04
C PHE A 109 -7.80 -15.72 5.03
N SER A 110 -8.36 -16.81 4.49
CA SER A 110 -9.81 -16.97 4.37
C SER A 110 -10.51 -17.10 5.73
N LEU A 111 -9.86 -17.71 6.71
CA LEU A 111 -10.38 -17.83 8.07
C LEU A 111 -10.43 -16.46 8.77
N LEU A 112 -9.39 -15.65 8.61
CA LEU A 112 -9.34 -14.28 9.14
C LEU A 112 -10.40 -13.39 8.49
N GLN A 113 -10.65 -13.53 7.18
CA GLN A 113 -11.72 -12.81 6.50
C GLN A 113 -13.12 -13.22 6.99
N ALA A 114 -13.36 -14.53 7.15
CA ALA A 114 -14.62 -15.04 7.68
C ALA A 114 -14.85 -14.53 9.12
N LYS A 115 -13.82 -14.57 9.96
CA LYS A 115 -13.86 -14.05 11.32
C LYS A 115 -14.09 -12.54 11.35
N GLY A 116 -13.44 -11.77 10.47
CA GLY A 116 -13.64 -10.32 10.37
C GLY A 116 -15.06 -9.94 9.97
N THR A 117 -15.65 -10.73 9.07
CA THR A 117 -17.06 -10.58 8.68
C THR A 117 -17.99 -10.88 9.85
N LYS A 118 -17.73 -11.95 10.61
CA LYS A 118 -18.52 -12.33 11.78
C LYS A 118 -18.45 -11.30 12.91
N ASP A 119 -17.25 -10.82 13.24
CA ASP A 119 -17.02 -10.01 14.43
C ASP A 119 -17.25 -8.51 14.18
N PHE A 120 -17.06 -8.03 12.94
CA PHE A 120 -17.06 -6.60 12.59
C PHE A 120 -17.84 -6.26 11.33
N SER A 121 -18.55 -7.21 10.72
CA SER A 121 -19.20 -7.03 9.40
C SER A 121 -18.23 -6.53 8.33
N ASN A 122 -16.94 -6.87 8.44
CA ASN A 122 -15.88 -6.41 7.56
C ASN A 122 -14.83 -7.51 7.36
N LYS A 123 -14.80 -8.09 6.16
CA LYS A 123 -13.82 -9.11 5.77
C LYS A 123 -12.36 -8.66 5.93
N GLN A 124 -12.08 -7.36 5.90
CA GLN A 124 -10.73 -6.80 6.03
C GLN A 124 -10.36 -6.38 7.45
N ALA A 125 -11.24 -6.58 8.44
CA ALA A 125 -11.03 -6.10 9.81
C ALA A 125 -9.71 -6.64 10.42
N TYR A 126 -9.43 -7.93 10.21
CA TYR A 126 -8.21 -8.61 10.67
C TYR A 126 -7.10 -8.67 9.61
N MET A 127 -7.18 -7.89 8.54
CA MET A 127 -6.17 -7.88 7.47
C MET A 127 -5.24 -6.68 7.60
N SER A 128 -3.94 -6.90 7.37
CA SER A 128 -2.92 -5.86 7.35
C SER A 128 -3.21 -4.83 6.24
N ASP A 129 -3.62 -5.31 5.06
CA ASP A 129 -4.02 -4.47 3.91
C ASP A 129 -3.01 -3.34 3.64
N VAL A 130 -1.73 -3.70 3.52
CA VAL A 130 -0.65 -2.78 3.19
C VAL A 130 -0.99 -2.02 1.90
N LEU A 131 -0.93 -0.69 1.94
CA LEU A 131 -1.08 0.16 0.78
C LEU A 131 0.13 -0.03 -0.14
N GLY A 132 -0.14 -0.45 -1.37
CA GLY A 132 0.83 -0.48 -2.46
C GLY A 132 0.60 0.65 -3.44
N VAL A 133 1.69 1.13 -4.03
CA VAL A 133 1.66 2.09 -5.15
C VAL A 133 2.36 1.53 -6.36
N GLY A 134 1.98 2.04 -7.52
CA GLY A 134 2.91 2.03 -8.64
C GLY A 134 2.26 2.43 -9.94
N LEU A 135 2.98 2.17 -11.00
CA LEU A 135 2.94 2.97 -12.19
C LEU A 135 2.82 2.08 -13.43
N LEU A 136 1.84 2.39 -14.27
CA LEU A 136 1.84 1.94 -15.66
C LEU A 136 2.47 3.07 -16.50
N ALA A 137 3.76 2.90 -16.82
CA ALA A 137 4.48 3.87 -17.65
C ALA A 137 4.40 3.44 -19.12
N ILE A 138 3.90 4.34 -19.96
CA ILE A 138 3.81 4.17 -21.41
C ILE A 138 4.81 5.11 -22.07
N THR A 139 5.68 4.57 -22.91
CA THR A 139 6.69 5.32 -23.66
C THR A 139 6.06 6.01 -24.88
N SER A 140 6.78 6.95 -25.52
CA SER A 140 6.27 7.70 -26.68
C SER A 140 6.03 6.83 -27.92
N ASP A 141 6.68 5.67 -27.99
CA ASP A 141 6.48 4.60 -28.97
C ASP A 141 5.47 3.54 -28.51
N ALA A 142 4.61 3.88 -27.55
CA ALA A 142 3.48 3.07 -27.07
C ALA A 142 3.85 1.71 -26.46
N CYS A 143 5.02 1.60 -25.84
CA CYS A 143 5.43 0.40 -25.10
C CYS A 143 5.17 0.55 -23.58
N LEU A 144 4.82 -0.55 -22.92
CA LEU A 144 4.65 -0.61 -21.47
C LEU A 144 5.99 -0.94 -20.79
N VAL A 145 6.36 -0.16 -19.78
CA VAL A 145 7.51 -0.48 -18.94
C VAL A 145 7.12 -1.52 -17.89
N VAL A 146 7.77 -2.68 -17.95
CA VAL A 146 7.63 -3.77 -16.98
C VAL A 146 9.01 -4.16 -16.44
N THR A 147 9.05 -4.71 -15.24
CA THR A 147 10.25 -5.29 -14.62
C THR A 147 10.06 -6.78 -14.43
N ARG A 148 11.17 -7.53 -14.39
CA ARG A 148 11.15 -8.93 -13.97
C ARG A 148 11.71 -9.02 -12.55
N ARG A 149 10.93 -9.59 -11.64
CA ARG A 149 11.34 -9.80 -10.25
C ARG A 149 12.46 -10.82 -10.18
N ALA A 150 13.40 -10.61 -9.27
CA ALA A 150 14.47 -11.58 -9.04
C ALA A 150 13.92 -12.89 -8.47
N GLN A 151 14.61 -14.01 -8.70
CA GLN A 151 14.17 -15.33 -8.21
C GLN A 151 14.22 -15.46 -6.68
N TRP A 152 14.99 -14.60 -6.00
CA TRP A 152 15.18 -14.66 -4.55
C TRP A 152 14.20 -13.78 -3.77
N THR A 153 13.28 -13.06 -4.43
CA THR A 153 12.32 -12.20 -3.72
C THR A 153 11.28 -13.05 -2.97
N GLY A 154 10.90 -12.63 -1.76
CA GLY A 154 9.93 -13.35 -0.92
C GLY A 154 8.49 -13.37 -1.46
N GLU A 155 8.17 -12.52 -2.43
CA GLU A 155 6.86 -12.44 -3.09
C GLU A 155 7.04 -12.57 -4.60
N TYR A 156 6.29 -13.48 -5.24
CA TYR A 156 6.21 -13.67 -6.70
C TYR A 156 7.58 -13.71 -7.42
N PRO A 157 8.48 -14.66 -7.07
CA PRO A 157 9.80 -14.75 -7.69
C PRO A 157 9.70 -14.97 -9.21
N GLY A 158 10.52 -14.25 -9.98
CA GLY A 158 10.57 -14.37 -11.44
C GLY A 158 9.40 -13.78 -12.22
N ALA A 159 8.35 -13.30 -11.54
CA ALA A 159 7.17 -12.72 -12.18
C ALA A 159 7.49 -11.39 -12.88
N LEU A 160 6.65 -11.05 -13.86
CA LEU A 160 6.61 -9.68 -14.40
C LEU A 160 5.86 -8.79 -13.42
N ASP A 161 6.35 -7.57 -13.26
CA ASP A 161 5.78 -6.58 -12.36
C ASP A 161 5.80 -5.19 -13.02
N ARG A 162 5.01 -4.28 -12.48
CA ARG A 162 5.05 -2.86 -12.83
C ARG A 162 5.97 -2.13 -11.86
N PRO A 163 6.64 -1.03 -12.28
CA PRO A 163 7.34 -0.18 -11.32
C PRO A 163 6.42 0.24 -10.17
N GLY A 164 6.89 0.13 -8.93
CA GLY A 164 6.06 0.37 -7.75
C GLY A 164 6.75 0.00 -6.45
N GLY A 165 5.98 -0.01 -5.37
CA GLY A 165 6.45 -0.34 -4.03
C GLY A 165 5.37 -0.15 -2.97
N HIS A 166 5.77 -0.23 -1.71
CA HIS A 166 4.90 0.00 -0.56
C HIS A 166 5.51 1.12 0.28
N PRO A 167 4.91 2.34 0.28
CA PRO A 167 5.45 3.47 1.03
C PRO A 167 5.55 3.15 2.53
N GLU A 168 6.61 3.66 3.14
CA GLU A 168 6.93 3.49 4.55
C GLU A 168 6.85 4.87 5.22
N PRO A 169 6.19 5.02 6.37
CA PRO A 169 6.36 6.21 7.18
C PRO A 169 7.84 6.38 7.55
N SER A 170 8.29 7.62 7.71
CA SER A 170 9.61 7.90 8.28
C SER A 170 9.83 7.18 9.63
N HIS A 171 11.09 7.02 10.05
CA HIS A 171 11.44 6.30 11.28
C HIS A 171 12.38 7.13 12.16
N ILE A 172 12.27 6.93 13.47
CA ILE A 172 13.24 7.39 14.47
C ILE A 172 13.92 6.19 15.12
N PHE A 173 15.20 6.36 15.46
CA PHE A 173 15.97 5.38 16.22
C PHE A 173 15.68 5.55 17.72
N LEU A 174 15.31 4.45 18.38
CA LEU A 174 15.21 4.40 19.83
C LEU A 174 16.59 4.08 20.44
N PRO A 175 16.81 4.41 21.74
CA PRO A 175 18.09 4.17 22.40
C PRO A 175 18.54 2.70 22.43
N ASP A 176 17.61 1.76 22.29
CA ASP A 176 17.88 0.31 22.21
C ASP A 176 18.25 -0.16 20.79
N GLY A 177 18.39 0.76 19.83
CA GLY A 177 18.69 0.48 18.43
C GLY A 177 17.47 0.08 17.59
N SER A 178 16.28 -0.03 18.19
CA SER A 178 15.07 -0.34 17.44
C SER A 178 14.54 0.87 16.66
N LEU A 179 13.89 0.60 15.52
CA LEU A 179 13.22 1.62 14.71
C LEU A 179 11.77 1.74 15.14
N LYS A 180 11.33 2.97 15.44
CA LYS A 180 9.92 3.30 15.64
C LYS A 180 9.44 4.15 14.47
N PRO A 181 8.28 3.84 13.87
CA PRO A 181 7.69 4.74 12.88
C PRO A 181 7.43 6.12 13.49
N ASP A 182 7.92 7.15 12.81
CA ASP A 182 7.68 8.56 13.06
C ASP A 182 6.77 9.13 11.98
N TYR A 183 5.55 9.42 12.41
CA TYR A 183 4.50 10.03 11.62
C TYR A 183 4.08 11.36 12.23
N SER A 184 4.93 11.98 13.06
CA SER A 184 4.66 13.28 13.69
C SER A 184 4.49 14.41 12.67
N HIS A 185 5.05 14.26 11.47
CA HIS A 185 4.91 15.19 10.35
C HIS A 185 3.62 14.96 9.53
N LEU A 186 2.95 13.81 9.68
CA LEU A 186 1.73 13.43 8.96
C LEU A 186 0.47 14.03 9.60
N LYS A 187 0.50 15.34 9.87
CA LYS A 187 -0.60 16.08 10.51
C LYS A 187 -1.63 16.63 9.52
N THR A 188 -1.26 16.72 8.25
CA THR A 188 -2.10 17.26 7.19
C THR A 188 -2.32 16.22 6.10
N GLU A 189 -3.47 16.31 5.43
CA GLU A 189 -3.79 15.48 4.27
C GLU A 189 -2.69 15.55 3.20
N GLU A 190 -2.17 16.75 2.92
CA GLU A 190 -1.13 16.96 1.92
C GLU A 190 0.17 16.21 2.26
N ALA A 191 0.60 16.26 3.53
CA ALA A 191 1.78 15.54 3.99
C ALA A 191 1.61 14.02 3.84
N VAL A 192 0.43 13.50 4.18
CA VAL A 192 0.09 12.08 4.01
C VAL A 192 0.17 11.67 2.55
N LEU A 193 -0.49 12.42 1.66
CA LEU A 193 -0.53 12.11 0.24
C LEU A 193 0.84 12.23 -0.43
N GLN A 194 1.68 13.17 0.00
CA GLN A 194 3.06 13.27 -0.44
C GLN A 194 3.88 12.06 -0.02
N GLU A 195 3.77 11.62 1.24
CA GLU A 195 4.51 10.48 1.78
C GLU A 195 4.10 9.15 1.11
N VAL A 196 2.79 8.93 0.90
CA VAL A 196 2.32 7.71 0.22
C VAL A 196 2.62 7.72 -1.28
N GLY A 197 3.04 8.84 -1.86
CA GLY A 197 3.44 8.93 -3.26
C GLY A 197 2.30 8.78 -4.27
N VAL A 198 1.04 8.92 -3.83
CA VAL A 198 -0.12 8.79 -4.73
C VAL A 198 -0.33 10.12 -5.48
N GLY A 199 -0.33 10.08 -6.81
CA GLY A 199 -0.63 11.23 -7.66
C GLY A 199 0.54 12.18 -7.97
N ILE A 200 1.79 11.82 -7.66
CA ILE A 200 2.94 12.67 -8.01
C ILE A 200 3.29 12.48 -9.49
N SER A 201 2.81 13.39 -10.33
CA SER A 201 3.40 13.66 -11.65
C SER A 201 4.22 14.94 -11.60
N LYS A 202 5.47 14.88 -11.14
CA LYS A 202 6.43 15.89 -11.56
C LYS A 202 6.85 15.56 -13.00
N ALA A 203 6.04 15.99 -13.96
CA ALA A 203 6.53 16.18 -15.31
C ALA A 203 7.59 17.28 -15.25
N GLY A 204 8.86 16.88 -15.12
CA GLY A 204 10.00 17.77 -15.12
C GLY A 204 10.18 18.43 -16.48
N GLY A 205 9.41 19.49 -16.73
CA GLY A 205 9.75 20.48 -17.73
C GLY A 205 10.98 21.25 -17.29
N ARG A 206 12.15 20.84 -17.78
CA ARG A 206 13.22 21.79 -18.11
C ARG A 206 13.68 21.47 -19.52
N GLY A 207 13.00 22.10 -20.48
CA GLY A 207 13.58 22.33 -21.79
C GLY A 207 14.90 23.06 -21.58
N ARG A 208 16.01 22.38 -21.88
CA ARG A 208 17.27 23.06 -22.15
C ARG A 208 17.28 23.29 -23.65
N ALA A 209 16.75 24.43 -24.07
CA ALA A 209 17.07 24.98 -25.38
C ALA A 209 18.59 25.13 -25.42
N ARG A 210 19.27 24.22 -26.14
CA ARG A 210 20.64 24.48 -26.58
C ARG A 210 20.51 25.32 -27.84
N ASN A 211 20.58 26.63 -27.66
CA ASN A 211 21.08 27.51 -28.71
C ASN A 211 22.60 27.37 -28.75
N LYS A 212 23.10 26.71 -29.78
CA LYS A 212 24.20 27.14 -30.65
C LYS A 212 24.40 26.07 -31.72
#